data_AF-A0A9W5Y2X5-F1
#
_entry.id   AF-A0A9W5Y2X5-F1
#
_cell.length_a   1.000
_cell.length_b   1.000
_cell.length_c   1.000
_cell.angle_alpha   90.00
_cell.angle_beta   90.00
_cell.angle_gamma   90.00
#
_symmetry.space_group_name_H-M   'P 1'
#
loop_
_entity.id
_entity.type
_entity.pdbx_description
1 polymer ?
#
loop_
_entity_poly.entity_id
_entity_poly.type
_entity_poly.pdbx_seq_one_letter_code
_entity_poly.pdbx_strand_id
1 'polypeptide(L)' 'MIMPGVHIGDGAIIGTRVLVTKDVPPYSIVGGVPAKIIRKLFEDSVINDLLNLK' A
#
# COMPACT_ATOMS: atom_id res chain seq x y z
N MET A 1 8.11 10.07 -0.21
CA MET A 1 7.32 11.28 -0.50
C MET A 1 5.95 10.85 -0.97
N ILE A 2 4.89 11.42 -0.39
CA ILE A 2 3.50 11.07 -0.72
C ILE A 2 2.84 12.33 -1.28
N MET A 3 2.21 12.24 -2.45
CA MET A 3 1.48 13.36 -3.04
C MET A 3 0.21 13.66 -2.23
N PRO A 4 -0.18 14.94 -2.10
CA PRO A 4 -1.42 15.30 -1.43
C PRO A 4 -2.63 14.69 -2.16
N GLY A 5 -3.60 14.21 -1.39
CA GLY A 5 -4.81 13.55 -1.91
C GLY A 5 -4.67 12.03 -2.13
N VAL A 6 -3.50 11.45 -1.87
CA VAL A 6 -3.27 10.01 -1.92
C VAL A 6 -3.67 9.34 -0.62
N HIS A 7 -4.45 8.25 -0.71
CA HIS A 7 -4.84 7.39 0.40
C HIS A 7 -3.87 6.21 0.54
N ILE A 8 -3.49 5.92 1.78
CA ILE A 8 -2.66 4.76 2.13
C ILE A 8 -3.52 3.81 2.94
N GLY A 9 -3.72 2.61 2.41
CA GLY A 9 -4.45 1.56 3.09
C GLY A 9 -3.73 1.03 4.33
N ASP A 10 -4.50 0.45 5.25
CA ASP A 10 -3.98 -0.12 6.48
C ASP A 10 -2.93 -1.20 6.20
N GLY A 11 -1.83 -1.18 6.97
CA GLY A 11 -0.76 -2.17 6.84
C GLY A 11 0.06 -2.08 5.55
N ALA A 12 -0.09 -1.02 4.75
CA ALA A 12 0.75 -0.80 3.57
C ALA A 12 2.21 -0.49 3.93
N ILE A 13 3.15 -1.03 3.16
CA ILE A 13 4.59 -0.83 3.34
C ILE A 13 5.13 0.01 2.19
N ILE A 14 5.72 1.16 2.52
CA ILE A 14 6.34 2.09 1.56
C ILE A 14 7.86 1.99 1.67
N GLY A 15 8.52 1.65 0.57
CA GLY A 15 9.98 1.60 0.50
C GLY A 15 10.65 2.97 0.72
N THR A 16 11.94 2.96 1.03
CA THR A 16 12.72 4.19 1.17
C THR A 16 12.86 4.92 -0.17
N ARG A 17 12.91 6.25 -0.13
CA ARG A 17 13.04 7.15 -1.31
C ARG A 17 11.95 6.96 -2.38
N VAL A 18 10.79 6.43 -2.02
CA VAL A 18 9.66 6.22 -2.92
C VAL A 18 8.86 7.51 -3.15
N LEU A 19 8.36 7.71 -4.37
CA LEU A 19 7.44 8.80 -4.72
C LEU A 19 6.05 8.22 -4.98
N VAL A 20 5.17 8.31 -3.99
CA VAL A 20 3.80 7.82 -4.06
C VAL A 20 2.93 8.85 -4.78
N THR A 21 2.50 8.51 -6.00
CA THR A 21 1.68 9.35 -6.87
C THR A 21 0.24 8.84 -7.03
N LYS A 22 -0.07 7.66 -6.49
CA LYS A 22 -1.36 6.98 -6.58
C LYS A 22 -1.70 6.30 -5.25
N ASP A 23 -2.99 6.04 -5.04
CA ASP A 23 -3.49 5.33 -3.85
C ASP A 23 -2.83 3.96 -3.68
N VAL A 24 -2.55 3.62 -2.43
CA VAL A 24 -1.86 2.39 -2.05
C VAL A 24 -2.85 1.45 -1.36
N PRO A 25 -3.10 0.24 -1.92
CA PRO A 25 -4.00 -0.72 -1.29
C PRO A 25 -3.52 -1.17 0.10
N PRO A 26 -4.44 -1.59 0.99
CA PRO A 26 -4.09 -2.18 2.27
C PRO A 26 -3.16 -3.38 2.10
N TYR A 27 -2.23 -3.58 3.04
CA TYR A 27 -1.29 -4.70 3.06
C TYR A 27 -0.46 -4.89 1.77
N SER A 28 -0.24 -3.81 1.01
CA SER A 28 0.57 -3.83 -0.21
C SER A 28 1.96 -3.23 0.04
N ILE A 29 2.96 -3.78 -0.66
CA ILE A 29 4.33 -3.28 -0.65
C ILE A 29 4.56 -2.45 -1.91
N VAL A 30 4.90 -1.17 -1.75
CA VAL A 30 5.17 -0.25 -2.86
C VAL A 30 6.62 0.23 -2.86
N GLY A 31 7.18 0.37 -4.07
CA GLY A 31 8.56 0.81 -4.29
C GLY A 31 8.76 1.54 -5.61
N GLY A 32 9.86 2.29 -5.71
CA GLY A 32 10.25 3.05 -6.91
C GLY A 32 9.83 4.53 -6.93
N VAL A 33 10.32 5.24 -7.95
CA VAL A 33 10.00 6.64 -8.23
C VAL A 33 9.65 6.70 -9.73
N PRO A 34 8.36 6.69 -10.10
CA PRO A 34 7.15 6.68 -9.26
C PRO A 34 6.86 5.33 -8.60
N ALA A 35 6.07 5.35 -7.51
CA ALA A 35 5.70 4.17 -6.73
C ALA A 35 4.92 3.16 -7.57
N LYS A 36 5.33 1.89 -7.51
CA LYS A 36 4.65 0.74 -8.09
C LYS A 36 4.44 -0.32 -7.02
N ILE A 37 3.35 -1.08 -7.13
CA ILE A 37 3.10 -2.24 -6.27
C ILE A 37 4.09 -3.34 -6.65
N ILE A 38 4.90 -3.76 -5.68
CA ILE A 38 5.87 -4.84 -5.84
C ILE A 38 5.18 -6.18 -5.58
N ARG A 39 4.44 -6.28 -4.46
CA ARG A 39 3.66 -7.47 -4.07
C ARG A 39 2.65 -7.13 -2.98
N LYS A 40 1.68 -8.02 -2.78
CA LYS A 40 0.80 -8.04 -1.59
C LYS A 40 1.42 -8.91 -0.50
N LEU A 41 1.23 -8.55 0.77
CA LEU A 41 1.69 -9.35 1.91
C LEU A 41 0.85 -10.61 2.12
N PHE A 42 -0.44 -10.51 1.78
CA PHE A 42 -1.43 -11.56 1.99
C PHE A 42 -2.30 -11.71 0.73
N GLU A 43 -3.00 -12.85 0.66
CA GLU A 43 -4.08 -13.06 -0.30
C GLU A 43 -5.27 -12.14 -0.03
N ASP A 44 -6.02 -11.81 -1.07
CA ASP A 44 -7.14 -10.87 -0.96
C ASP A 44 -8.22 -11.32 0.04
N SER A 45 -8.40 -12.63 0.24
CA SER A 45 -9.30 -13.18 1.27
C SER A 45 -8.86 -12.81 2.69
N VAL A 46 -7.57 -13.01 3.01
CA VAL A 46 -6.99 -12.72 4.32
C VAL A 46 -6.98 -11.22 4.59
N ILE A 47 -6.71 -10.40 3.56
CA ILE A 47 -6.76 -8.94 3.69
C ILE A 47 -8.17 -8.47 4.11
N ASN A 48 -9.20 -9.02 3.48
CA ASN A 48 -10.59 -8.68 3.83
C ASN A 48 -10.94 -9.11 5.25
N ASP A 49 -10.54 -10.33 5.66
CA ASP A 49 -10.77 -10.80 7.03
C ASP A 49 -10.08 -9.88 8.06
N LEU A 50 -8.83 -9.46 7.79
CA LEU A 50 -8.08 -8.55 8.66
C LEU A 50 -8.69 -7.15 8.73
N LEU A 51 -9.25 -6.65 7.64
CA LEU A 51 -9.93 -5.35 7.60
C LEU A 51 -11.28 -5.38 8.33
N ASN A 52 -11.95 -6.54 8.36
CA ASN A 52 -13.24 -6.72 9.03
C ASN A 52 -13.15 -6.96 10.54
N LEU A 53 -11.95 -7.23 11.08
CA LEU A 53 -11.70 -7.43 12.51
C LEU A 53 -11.50 -6.11 13.30
N LYS A 54 -11.67 -4.96 12.63
CA LYS A 54 -11.52 -3.62 13.21
C LYS A 54 -12.74 -3.15 13.99
#